data_AF-A0A5M6ZNU4-F1
#
_entry.id   AF-A0A5M6ZNU4-F1
#
_cell.length_a   1.000
_cell.length_b   1.000
_cell.length_c   1.000
_cell.angle_alpha   90.00
_cell.angle_beta   90.00
_cell.angle_gamma   90.00
#
_symmetry.space_group_name_H-M   'P 1'
#
loop_
_entity.id
_entity.type
_entity.pdbx_description
1 polymer ?
#
loop_
_entity_poly.entity_id
_entity_poly.type
_entity_poly.pdbx_seq_one_letter_code
_entity_poly.pdbx_strand_id
1 'polypeptide(L)'
;MSRQDNPIPHHADRDDFDRRLNAKIEERRARDVKKEASGWSQGLRYGSEFLGGVITGAALGFIVDWLAGWSPWGLVTGMMLGFAAGTLNMVRAVREMNRKDGA
;
A
#
# COMPACT_ATOMS: atom_id res chain seq x y z
N MET A 1 5.03 60.06 32.16
CA MET A 1 5.02 58.60 32.42
C MET A 1 3.58 58.19 32.59
N SER A 2 3.05 57.34 31.69
CA SER A 2 1.98 56.37 31.93
C SER A 2 1.74 55.63 30.62
N ARG A 3 2.50 54.55 30.43
CA ARG A 3 2.23 53.50 29.45
C ARG A 3 1.08 52.71 30.07
N GLN A 4 -0.13 52.89 29.59
CA GLN A 4 -1.31 52.18 30.07
C GLN A 4 -1.70 51.15 29.01
N ASP A 5 -1.00 50.02 29.07
CA ASP A 5 -1.55 48.67 29.12
C ASP A 5 -2.94 48.53 28.49
N ASN A 6 -2.96 48.27 27.17
CA ASN A 6 -4.16 47.76 26.53
C ASN A 6 -4.36 46.30 26.98
N PRO A 7 -5.46 45.92 27.64
CA PRO A 7 -5.72 44.52 27.98
C PRO A 7 -5.89 43.72 26.69
N ILE A 8 -5.00 42.75 26.45
CA ILE A 8 -5.17 41.77 25.36
C ILE A 8 -6.46 40.99 25.67
N PRO A 9 -7.47 40.98 24.77
CA PRO A 9 -8.68 40.18 24.97
C PRO A 9 -8.31 38.71 25.19
N HIS A 10 -8.79 38.18 26.31
CA HIS A 10 -8.32 36.99 27.01
C HIS A 10 -9.21 35.77 26.67
N HIS A 11 -8.59 34.73 26.11
CA HIS A 11 -8.94 33.30 26.00
C HIS A 11 -10.14 32.79 25.17
N ALA A 12 -11.33 33.38 25.17
CA ALA A 12 -12.51 32.69 24.60
C ALA A 12 -12.47 32.41 23.08
N ASP A 13 -11.96 33.33 22.26
CA ASP A 13 -11.90 33.18 20.78
C ASP A 13 -10.76 32.24 20.33
N ARG A 14 -9.67 32.20 21.11
CA ARG A 14 -8.55 31.27 20.86
C ARG A 14 -8.96 29.84 21.14
N ASP A 15 -9.70 29.62 22.22
CA ASP A 15 -10.15 28.27 22.62
C ASP A 15 -11.09 27.66 21.58
N ASP A 16 -12.01 28.45 20.99
CA ASP A 16 -12.90 27.99 19.91
C ASP A 16 -12.14 27.73 18.60
N PHE A 17 -11.17 28.57 18.27
CA PHE A 17 -10.30 28.37 17.11
C PHE A 17 -9.44 27.11 17.26
N ASP A 18 -8.81 26.93 18.42
CA ASP A 18 -7.97 25.79 18.76
C ASP A 18 -8.78 24.49 18.78
N ARG A 19 -10.03 24.53 19.28
CA ARG A 19 -10.95 23.39 19.24
C ARG A 19 -11.28 22.96 17.81
N ARG A 20 -11.55 23.91 16.92
CA ARG A 20 -11.83 23.63 15.49
C ARG A 20 -10.59 23.12 14.75
N LEU A 21 -9.41 23.66 15.08
CA LEU A 21 -8.12 23.19 14.56
C LEU A 21 -7.85 21.75 14.99
N ASN A 22 -7.93 21.46 16.29
CA ASN A 22 -7.70 20.12 16.83
C ASN A 22 -8.70 19.11 16.26
N ALA A 23 -9.98 19.46 16.15
CA ALA A 23 -10.96 18.59 15.49
C ALA A 23 -10.56 18.26 14.04
N LYS A 24 -10.10 19.26 13.28
CA LYS A 24 -9.68 19.08 11.88
C LYS A 24 -8.36 18.30 11.75
N ILE A 25 -7.44 18.45 12.72
CA ILE A 25 -6.19 17.69 12.80
C ILE A 25 -6.48 16.22 13.13
N GLU A 26 -7.34 15.95 14.11
CA GLU A 26 -7.73 14.59 14.47
C GLU A 26 -8.47 13.89 13.32
N GLU A 27 -9.36 14.59 12.61
CA GLU A 27 -9.97 14.07 11.38
C GLU A 27 -8.94 13.74 10.29
N ARG A 28 -7.93 14.60 10.10
CA ARG A 28 -6.84 14.36 9.15
C ARG A 28 -6.03 13.14 9.58
N ARG A 29 -5.66 13.06 10.86
CA ARG A 29 -4.92 11.95 11.44
C ARG A 29 -5.66 10.63 11.31
N ALA A 30 -6.97 10.61 11.60
CA ALA A 30 -7.81 9.43 11.43
C ALA A 30 -7.90 9.00 9.96
N ARG A 31 -8.02 9.96 9.02
CA ARG A 31 -7.98 9.66 7.58
C ARG A 31 -6.61 9.13 7.14
N ASP A 32 -5.53 9.69 7.64
CA ASP A 32 -4.17 9.27 7.30
C ASP A 32 -3.90 7.85 7.80
N VAL A 33 -4.26 7.53 9.05
CA VAL A 33 -4.19 6.17 9.60
C VAL A 33 -5.03 5.19 8.77
N LYS A 34 -6.25 5.57 8.38
CA LYS A 34 -7.10 4.73 7.53
C LYS A 34 -6.49 4.52 6.14
N LYS A 35 -5.87 5.56 5.57
CA LYS A 35 -5.20 5.51 4.27
C LYS A 35 -3.96 4.61 4.33
N GLU A 36 -3.15 4.72 5.37
CA GLU A 36 -2.00 3.84 5.63
C GLU A 36 -2.45 2.38 5.77
N ALA A 37 -3.48 2.11 6.57
CA ALA A 37 -4.03 0.77 6.73
C ALA A 37 -4.54 0.21 5.38
N SER A 38 -5.18 1.06 4.56
CA SER A 38 -5.65 0.66 3.23
C SER A 38 -4.49 0.33 2.28
N GLY A 39 -3.42 1.13 2.27
CA GLY A 39 -2.22 0.88 1.47
C GLY A 39 -1.51 -0.41 1.87
N TRP A 40 -1.42 -0.69 3.18
CA TRP A 40 -0.88 -1.96 3.69
C TRP A 40 -1.70 -3.17 3.24
N SER A 41 -3.04 -3.09 3.37
CA SER A 41 -3.93 -4.19 2.96
C SER A 41 -3.85 -4.47 1.45
N GLN A 42 -3.70 -3.43 0.63
CA GLN A 42 -3.49 -3.57 -0.81
C GLN A 42 -2.12 -4.18 -1.13
N GLY A 43 -1.05 -3.70 -0.48
CA GLY A 43 0.28 -4.25 -0.64
C GLY A 43 0.35 -5.75 -0.30
N LEU A 44 -0.30 -6.16 0.79
CA LEU A 44 -0.38 -7.58 1.17
C LEU A 44 -1.16 -8.42 0.16
N ARG A 45 -2.26 -7.91 -0.39
CA ARG A 45 -3.04 -8.63 -1.41
C ARG A 45 -2.25 -8.81 -2.71
N TYR A 46 -1.61 -7.75 -3.20
CA TYR A 46 -0.78 -7.86 -4.40
C TYR A 46 0.46 -8.72 -4.18
N GLY A 47 1.07 -8.61 -2.99
CA GLY A 47 2.19 -9.44 -2.58
C GLY A 47 1.82 -10.93 -2.49
N SER A 48 0.64 -11.27 -1.97
CA SER A 48 0.20 -12.67 -1.86
C SER A 48 -0.18 -13.28 -3.21
N GLU A 49 -0.80 -12.50 -4.10
CA GLU A 49 -1.06 -12.92 -5.49
C GLU A 49 0.24 -13.16 -6.27
N PHE A 50 1.22 -12.28 -6.12
CA PHE A 50 2.55 -12.43 -6.72
C PHE A 50 3.28 -13.66 -6.18
N LEU A 51 3.36 -13.77 -4.85
CA LEU A 51 4.05 -14.87 -4.18
C LEU A 51 3.41 -16.22 -4.50
N GLY A 52 2.07 -16.26 -4.59
CA GLY A 52 1.33 -17.44 -5.05
C GLY A 52 1.77 -17.89 -6.44
N GLY A 53 1.88 -16.96 -7.40
CA GLY A 53 2.35 -17.27 -8.76
C GLY A 53 3.79 -17.79 -8.81
N VAL A 54 4.69 -17.21 -8.00
CA VAL A 54 6.09 -17.66 -7.89
C VAL A 54 6.16 -19.07 -7.30
N ILE A 55 5.44 -19.33 -6.19
CA ILE A 55 5.41 -20.65 -5.55
C ILE A 55 4.83 -21.69 -6.50
N THR A 56 3.76 -21.37 -7.23
CA THR A 56 3.18 -22.25 -8.24
C THR A 56 4.18 -22.57 -9.37
N GLY A 57 4.89 -21.56 -9.88
CA GLY A 57 5.91 -21.76 -10.91
C GLY A 57 7.10 -22.60 -10.45
N ALA A 58 7.57 -22.37 -9.22
CA ALA A 58 8.63 -23.16 -8.60
C ALA A 58 8.19 -24.61 -8.34
N ALA A 59 6.97 -24.82 -7.84
CA ALA A 59 6.42 -26.15 -7.60
C ALA A 59 6.25 -26.94 -8.91
N LEU A 60 5.69 -26.32 -9.95
CA LEU A 60 5.58 -26.92 -11.27
C LEU A 60 6.95 -27.23 -11.87
N GLY A 61 7.89 -26.29 -11.79
CA GLY A 61 9.25 -26.49 -12.28
C GLY A 61 9.99 -27.62 -11.57
N PHE A 62 9.82 -27.74 -10.25
CA PHE A 62 10.38 -28.82 -9.45
C PHE A 62 9.81 -30.20 -9.84
N ILE A 63 8.49 -30.29 -10.07
CA ILE A 63 7.85 -31.53 -10.54
C ILE A 63 8.41 -31.94 -11.90
N VAL A 64 8.60 -30.98 -12.82
CA VAL A 64 9.17 -31.23 -14.14
C VAL A 64 10.61 -31.75 -14.03
N ASP A 65 11.43 -31.13 -13.19
CA ASP A 65 12.81 -31.59 -12.96
C ASP A 65 12.85 -33.00 -12.38
N TRP A 66 11.96 -33.30 -11.42
CA TRP A 66 11.88 -34.62 -10.81
C TRP A 66 11.49 -35.71 -11.81
N LEU A 67 10.56 -35.43 -12.72
CA LEU A 67 10.10 -36.39 -13.72
C LEU A 67 11.13 -36.66 -14.81
N ALA A 68 11.92 -35.65 -15.19
CA ALA A 68 12.75 -35.75 -16.37
C ALA A 68 14.25 -35.95 -16.07
N GLY A 69 14.67 -35.97 -14.80
CA GLY A 69 15.94 -36.56 -14.34
C GLY A 69 17.23 -35.83 -14.72
N TRP A 70 17.13 -34.82 -15.59
CA TRP A 70 18.14 -33.82 -15.95
C TRP A 70 18.27 -32.67 -14.92
N SER A 71 19.33 -31.86 -15.06
CA SER A 71 19.62 -30.70 -14.19
C SER A 71 18.46 -29.69 -14.15
N PRO A 72 18.44 -28.70 -13.22
CA PRO A 72 17.23 -28.01 -12.78
C PRO A 72 16.67 -26.97 -13.76
N TRP A 73 16.54 -27.34 -15.03
CA TRP A 73 16.08 -26.50 -16.13
C TRP A 73 14.59 -26.22 -16.02
N GLY A 74 13.80 -27.18 -15.57
CA GLY A 74 12.39 -27.05 -15.27
C GLY A 74 12.14 -26.07 -14.12
N LEU A 75 12.95 -26.10 -13.06
CA LEU A 75 12.85 -25.14 -11.97
C LEU A 75 13.29 -23.73 -12.42
N VAL A 76 14.34 -23.59 -13.24
CA VAL A 76 14.74 -22.29 -13.82
C VAL A 76 13.64 -21.71 -14.71
N THR A 77 13.13 -22.49 -15.66
CA THR A 77 12.05 -22.02 -16.57
C THR A 77 10.73 -21.82 -15.85
N GLY A 78 10.36 -22.74 -14.94
CA GLY A 78 9.17 -22.64 -14.10
C GLY A 78 9.21 -21.42 -13.18
N MET A 79 10.36 -21.10 -12.59
CA MET A 79 10.52 -19.91 -11.76
C MET A 79 10.48 -18.63 -12.58
N MET A 80 11.08 -18.60 -13.78
CA MET A 80 10.95 -17.48 -14.72
C MET A 80 9.50 -17.27 -15.16
N LEU A 81 8.78 -18.34 -15.49
CA LEU A 81 7.37 -18.28 -15.88
C LEU A 81 6.47 -17.84 -14.71
N GLY A 82 6.69 -18.39 -13.51
CA GLY A 82 5.95 -18.01 -12.30
C GLY A 82 6.19 -16.54 -11.93
N PHE A 83 7.42 -16.06 -12.03
CA PHE A 83 7.77 -14.65 -11.85
C PHE A 83 7.11 -13.79 -12.92
N ALA A 84 7.22 -14.13 -14.20
CA ALA A 84 6.60 -13.38 -15.29
C ALA A 84 5.07 -13.31 -15.11
N ALA A 85 4.41 -14.43 -14.80
CA ALA A 85 2.98 -14.47 -14.52
C ALA A 85 2.61 -13.59 -13.30
N GLY A 86 3.38 -13.68 -12.21
CA GLY A 86 3.19 -12.85 -11.03
C GLY A 86 3.32 -11.35 -11.35
N THR A 87 4.37 -10.95 -12.05
CA THR A 87 4.59 -9.55 -12.46
C THR A 87 3.50 -9.06 -13.41
N LEU A 88 3.08 -9.88 -14.38
CA LEU A 88 2.01 -9.54 -15.32
C LEU A 88 0.66 -9.34 -14.60
N ASN A 89 0.33 -10.18 -13.62
CA ASN A 89 -0.86 -10.02 -12.80
C ASN A 89 -0.82 -8.72 -11.98
N MET A 90 0.33 -8.41 -11.37
CA MET A 90 0.52 -7.17 -10.61
C MET A 90 0.40 -5.92 -11.48
N VAL A 91 1.09 -5.90 -12.64
CA VAL A 91 1.02 -4.77 -13.59
C VAL A 91 -0.42 -4.59 -14.11
N ARG A 92 -1.14 -5.69 -14.37
CA ARG A 92 -2.54 -5.63 -14.76
C ARG A 92 -3.40 -4.98 -13.68
N ALA A 93 -3.21 -5.35 -12.41
CA ALA A 93 -3.96 -4.77 -11.30
C ALA A 93 -3.71 -3.25 -11.16
N VAL A 94 -2.46 -2.81 -11.31
CA VAL A 94 -2.11 -1.38 -11.29
C VAL A 94 -2.72 -0.64 -12.48
N ARG A 95 -2.70 -1.24 -13.68
CA ARG A 95 -3.33 -0.64 -14.87
C ARG A 95 -4.84 -0.49 -14.73
N GLU A 96 -5.49 -1.43 -14.04
CA GLU A 96 -6.93 -1.40 -13.81
C GLU A 96 -7.33 -0.32 -12.78
N MET A 97 -6.48 -0.06 -11.78
CA MET A 97 -6.61 1.09 -10.88
C MET A 97 -6.50 2.42 -11.65
N ASN A 98 -5.44 2.60 -12.45
CA ASN A 98 -5.23 3.84 -13.20
C ASN A 98 -6.34 4.15 -14.21
N ARG A 99 -7.00 3.12 -14.78
CA ARG A 99 -8.12 3.32 -15.72
C ARG A 99 -9.39 3.80 -15.00
N LYS A 100 -9.60 3.39 -13.75
CA LYS A 100 -10.79 3.78 -12.96
C LYS A 100 -10.66 5.19 -12.37
N ASP A 101 -9.44 5.66 -12.13
CA ASP A 101 -9.20 7.02 -11.63
C ASP A 101 -9.28 8.09 -12.73
N GLY A 102 -9.36 7.69 -14.00
CA GLY A 102 -9.45 8.57 -15.17
C GLY A 102 -10.82 8.66 -15.85
N ALA A 103 -11.87 8.06 -15.28
CA ALA A 103 -13.26 8.10 -15.77
C ALA A 103 -14.18 8.66 -14.68
#